data_AF-A0A2S2PRK7-F1
#
_entry.id   AF-A0A2S2PRK7-F1
#
_cell.length_a   1.000
_cell.length_b   1.000
_cell.length_c   1.000
_cell.angle_alpha   90.00
_cell.angle_beta   90.00
_cell.angle_gamma   90.00
#
_symmetry.space_group_name_H-M   'P 1'
#
loop_
_entity.id
_entity.type
_entity.pdbx_description
1 polymer ?
#
loop_
_entity_poly.entity_id
_entity_poly.type
_entity_poly.pdbx_seq_one_letter_code
_entity_poly.pdbx_strand_id
1 'polypeptide(L)'
;MSGADGRDADHPVANILRNGQRNVTDIGTLVELMRGTEMSLIGRTDLLGVKTNAMFRRFANQSFVEQLTAANRLQSADATAPLKDDRTTIVTNRLPSSAVSDDKSDADKCFTGTVDLKVTSAYTNGYFAASGPPFTVDRAEVEPFRWSESPIRHLPHYGHPDVWDYDVEGVGWVWI
;
A
#
# COMPACT_ATOMS: atom_id res chain seq x y z
N MET A 1 3.68 14.08 37.06
CA MET A 1 4.30 14.91 36.01
C MET A 1 3.63 14.54 34.69
N SER A 2 2.65 15.35 34.28
CA SER A 2 1.83 15.13 33.10
C SER A 2 2.44 15.94 31.95
N GLY A 3 3.04 15.25 30.99
CA GLY A 3 3.57 15.81 29.76
C GLY A 3 3.10 14.98 28.58
N ALA A 4 1.78 14.95 28.33
CA ALA A 4 1.24 14.46 27.07
C ALA A 4 1.01 15.69 26.18
N ASP A 5 2.02 16.00 25.37
CA ASP A 5 1.94 16.97 24.29
C ASP A 5 0.87 16.48 23.31
N GLY A 6 -0.18 17.29 23.08
CA GLY A 6 -1.39 16.93 22.32
C GLY A 6 -1.17 16.67 20.82
N ARG A 7 0.08 16.45 20.38
CA ARG A 7 0.48 16.15 19.01
C ARG A 7 0.46 14.65 18.69
N ASP A 8 0.39 13.81 19.72
CA ASP A 8 0.52 12.35 19.60
C ASP A 8 -0.81 11.59 19.48
N ALA A 9 -1.95 12.26 19.65
CA ALA A 9 -3.27 11.62 19.67
C ALA A 9 -3.82 11.28 18.26
N ASP A 10 -3.28 11.92 17.21
CA ASP A 10 -3.92 11.92 15.88
C ASP A 10 -3.11 11.21 14.78
N HIS A 11 -1.99 10.54 15.10
CA HIS A 11 -1.23 9.81 14.09
C HIS A 11 -1.83 8.42 13.85
N PRO A 12 -2.41 8.13 12.66
CA PRO A 12 -3.24 6.94 12.45
C PRO A 12 -2.45 5.63 12.64
N VAL A 13 -1.20 5.58 12.15
CA VAL A 13 -0.31 4.43 12.39
C VAL A 13 -0.01 4.26 13.89
N ALA A 14 0.20 5.36 14.63
CA ALA A 14 0.54 5.27 16.05
C ALA A 14 -0.64 4.75 16.86
N ASN A 15 -1.87 5.13 16.47
CA ASN A 15 -3.09 4.65 17.11
C ASN A 15 -3.29 3.15 16.89
N ILE A 16 -3.13 2.67 15.65
CA ILE A 16 -3.22 1.23 15.34
C ILE A 16 -2.18 0.44 16.13
N LEU A 17 -0.91 0.88 16.10
CA LEU A 17 0.16 0.19 16.81
C LEU A 17 -0.05 0.21 18.32
N ARG A 18 -0.45 1.34 18.91
CA ARG A 18 -0.72 1.45 20.35
C ARG A 18 -1.85 0.52 20.81
N ASN A 19 -2.90 0.41 20.02
CA ASN A 19 -4.06 -0.42 20.32
C ASN A 19 -3.79 -1.91 20.07
N GLY A 20 -3.11 -2.22 18.97
CA GLY A 20 -2.88 -3.60 18.53
C GLY A 20 -1.69 -4.30 19.17
N GLN A 21 -0.64 -3.57 19.58
CA GLN A 21 0.60 -4.18 20.10
C GLN A 21 0.38 -5.12 21.30
N ARG A 22 -0.67 -4.90 22.11
CA ARG A 22 -0.99 -5.75 23.28
C ARG A 22 -1.56 -7.12 22.89
N ASN A 23 -2.09 -7.22 21.67
CA ASN A 23 -2.67 -8.46 21.14
C ASN A 23 -1.65 -9.29 20.35
N VAL A 24 -0.43 -8.78 20.18
CA VAL A 24 0.65 -9.51 19.49
C VAL A 24 1.27 -10.52 20.47
N THR A 25 0.94 -11.79 20.28
CA THR A 25 1.41 -12.92 21.12
C THR A 25 2.43 -13.81 20.40
N ASP A 26 2.47 -13.75 19.08
CA ASP A 26 3.29 -14.59 18.20
C ASP A 26 3.53 -13.88 16.85
N ILE A 27 4.26 -14.55 15.96
CA ILE A 27 4.58 -14.00 14.63
C ILE A 27 3.31 -13.82 13.78
N GLY A 28 2.32 -14.72 13.90
CA GLY A 28 1.07 -14.64 13.13
C GLY A 28 0.28 -13.39 13.52
N THR A 29 0.06 -13.18 14.80
CA THR A 29 -0.62 -11.97 15.32
C THR A 29 0.15 -10.68 15.06
N LEU A 30 1.49 -10.73 14.97
CA LEU A 30 2.29 -9.58 14.52
C LEU A 30 2.09 -9.29 13.03
N VAL A 31 2.05 -10.33 12.19
CA VAL A 31 1.76 -10.19 10.75
C VAL A 31 0.36 -9.63 10.56
N GLU A 32 -0.63 -10.12 11.31
CA GLU A 32 -2.00 -9.59 11.30
C GLU A 32 -2.05 -8.11 11.70
N LEU A 33 -1.27 -7.67 12.69
CA LEU A 33 -1.20 -6.25 13.04
C LEU A 33 -0.58 -5.40 11.92
N MET A 34 0.48 -5.91 11.29
CA MET A 34 1.27 -5.16 10.31
C MET A 34 0.72 -5.20 8.88
N ARG A 35 -0.13 -6.18 8.56
CA ARG A 35 -0.78 -6.35 7.24
C ARG A 35 -2.31 -6.48 7.35
N GLY A 36 -2.88 -6.22 8.51
CA GLY A 36 -4.32 -6.19 8.72
C GLY A 36 -4.98 -5.04 7.97
N THR A 37 -6.30 -5.02 7.98
CA THR A 37 -7.14 -4.09 7.21
C THR A 37 -6.72 -2.64 7.41
N GLU A 38 -6.63 -2.18 8.66
CA GLU A 38 -6.32 -0.77 8.95
C GLU A 38 -4.92 -0.35 8.46
N MET A 39 -3.91 -1.20 8.69
CA MET A 39 -2.54 -0.92 8.23
C MET A 39 -2.44 -0.99 6.71
N SER A 40 -3.18 -1.90 6.07
CA SER A 40 -3.23 -2.02 4.62
C SER A 40 -3.82 -0.78 3.97
N LEU A 41 -4.93 -0.29 4.52
CA LEU A 41 -5.63 0.91 4.05
C LEU A 41 -4.77 2.18 4.19
N ILE A 42 -3.98 2.30 5.26
CA ILE A 42 -3.06 3.43 5.44
C ILE A 42 -1.81 3.28 4.58
N GLY A 43 -1.30 2.06 4.44
CA GLY A 43 -0.06 1.75 3.73
C GLY A 43 -0.21 1.75 2.22
N ARG A 44 -1.40 1.99 1.66
CA ARG A 44 -1.66 1.91 0.22
C ARG A 44 -2.32 3.18 -0.31
N THR A 45 -1.51 4.06 -0.88
CA THR A 45 -2.05 5.31 -1.46
C THR A 45 -2.85 5.09 -2.74
N ASP A 46 -2.69 3.93 -3.38
CA ASP A 46 -3.45 3.59 -4.58
C ASP A 46 -4.94 3.34 -4.30
N LEU A 47 -5.28 2.79 -3.13
CA LEU A 47 -6.66 2.57 -2.69
C LEU A 47 -7.38 3.87 -2.33
N LEU A 48 -6.62 4.92 -2.04
CA LEU A 48 -7.21 6.15 -1.54
C LEU A 48 -7.90 6.97 -2.63
N GLY A 49 -7.61 6.74 -3.92
CA GLY A 49 -7.94 7.71 -4.97
C GLY A 49 -7.40 9.13 -4.68
N VAL A 50 -6.50 9.25 -3.69
CA VAL A 50 -6.03 10.50 -3.12
C VAL A 50 -4.86 11.00 -3.95
N LYS A 51 -5.13 12.07 -4.69
CA LYS A 51 -4.17 12.70 -5.60
C LYS A 51 -3.08 13.52 -4.89
N THR A 52 -3.13 13.72 -3.56
CA THR A 52 -2.15 14.52 -2.80
C THR A 52 -2.04 14.17 -1.30
N ASN A 53 -0.84 14.33 -0.72
CA ASN A 53 -0.56 14.26 0.73
C ASN A 53 -1.45 15.18 1.60
N ALA A 54 -1.99 16.26 1.05
CA ALA A 54 -2.88 17.18 1.77
C ALA A 54 -4.26 16.57 2.05
N MET A 55 -4.75 15.71 1.16
CA MET A 55 -5.99 14.96 1.38
C MET A 55 -5.79 13.90 2.46
N PHE A 56 -4.67 13.18 2.46
CA PHE A 56 -4.31 12.21 3.51
C PHE A 56 -4.37 12.82 4.93
N ARG A 57 -3.89 14.06 5.12
CA ARG A 57 -3.97 14.77 6.40
C ARG A 57 -5.39 15.19 6.80
N ARG A 58 -6.26 15.45 5.83
CA ARG A 58 -7.63 15.95 6.07
C ARG A 58 -8.61 14.85 6.47
N PHE A 59 -8.30 13.61 6.12
CA PHE A 59 -9.13 12.45 6.45
C PHE A 59 -8.72 11.74 7.76
N ALA A 60 -7.63 12.11 8.42
CA ALA A 60 -7.09 11.44 9.61
C ALA A 60 -7.95 11.49 10.90
N ASN A 61 -9.16 12.05 10.87
CA ASN A 61 -10.09 11.98 12.00
C ASN A 61 -10.96 10.73 11.87
N GLN A 62 -10.79 9.75 12.79
CA GLN A 62 -11.52 8.49 13.11
C GLN A 62 -12.50 7.85 12.09
N SER A 63 -13.24 8.62 11.31
CA SER A 63 -14.08 8.20 10.18
C SER A 63 -13.30 7.68 8.95
N PHE A 64 -11.96 7.74 8.94
CA PHE A 64 -11.12 7.41 7.78
C PHE A 64 -11.21 5.95 7.33
N VAL A 65 -11.02 5.01 8.25
CA VAL A 65 -10.93 3.58 7.95
C VAL A 65 -12.28 3.07 7.45
N GLU A 66 -13.37 3.52 8.07
CA GLU A 66 -14.74 3.20 7.66
C GLU A 66 -15.06 3.78 6.27
N GLN A 67 -14.67 5.04 5.99
CA GLN A 67 -14.83 5.66 4.67
C GLN A 67 -13.98 4.96 3.60
N LEU A 68 -12.75 4.52 3.92
CA LEU A 68 -11.91 3.77 2.99
C LEU A 68 -12.48 2.40 2.68
N THR A 69 -12.92 1.69 3.72
CA THR A 69 -13.54 0.38 3.56
C THR A 69 -14.80 0.50 2.68
N ALA A 70 -15.59 1.56 2.86
CA ALA A 70 -16.75 1.84 2.01
C ALA A 70 -16.36 2.23 0.56
N ALA A 71 -15.32 3.05 0.37
CA ALA A 71 -14.86 3.50 -0.94
C ALA A 71 -14.24 2.36 -1.77
N ASN A 72 -13.44 1.50 -1.14
CA ASN A 72 -12.87 0.31 -1.80
C ASN A 72 -13.97 -0.66 -2.26
N ARG A 73 -15.00 -0.87 -1.43
CA ARG A 73 -16.16 -1.71 -1.79
C ARG A 73 -16.93 -1.16 -3.00
N LEU A 74 -17.04 0.16 -3.13
CA LEU A 74 -17.68 0.82 -4.27
C LEU A 74 -16.83 0.73 -5.55
N GLN A 75 -15.51 0.93 -5.48
CA GLN A 75 -14.62 0.78 -6.63
C GLN A 75 -14.56 -0.66 -7.15
N SER A 76 -14.54 -1.65 -6.25
CA SER A 76 -14.60 -3.07 -6.63
C SER A 76 -15.89 -3.42 -7.40
N ALA A 77 -16.99 -2.70 -7.16
CA ALA A 77 -18.26 -2.89 -7.85
C ALA A 77 -18.34 -2.18 -9.22
N ASP A 78 -17.59 -1.09 -9.41
CA ASP A 78 -17.60 -0.26 -10.63
C ASP A 78 -16.55 -0.65 -11.69
N ALA A 79 -15.66 -1.61 -11.38
CA ALA A 79 -14.60 -2.08 -12.29
C ALA A 79 -15.09 -2.76 -13.60
N THR A 80 -16.40 -2.79 -13.86
CA THR A 80 -17.01 -3.38 -15.06
C THR A 80 -17.06 -2.46 -16.29
N ALA A 81 -16.56 -1.23 -16.21
CA ALA A 81 -16.56 -0.30 -17.36
C ALA A 81 -15.27 -0.41 -18.19
N PRO A 82 -15.34 -0.75 -19.50
CA PRO A 82 -14.15 -0.85 -20.34
C PRO A 82 -13.58 0.55 -20.61
N LEU A 83 -12.38 0.81 -20.09
CA LEU A 83 -11.59 2.00 -20.41
C LEU A 83 -10.88 1.80 -21.76
N LYS A 84 -11.06 2.78 -22.64
CA LYS A 84 -10.62 2.82 -24.05
C LYS A 84 -9.15 2.40 -24.23
N ASP A 85 -8.97 1.45 -25.13
CA ASP A 85 -7.71 0.88 -25.63
C ASP A 85 -6.94 1.92 -26.46
N ASP A 86 -6.02 2.67 -25.86
CA ASP A 86 -4.99 3.42 -26.60
C ASP A 86 -3.75 2.54 -26.76
N ARG A 87 -3.81 1.77 -27.85
CA ARG A 87 -2.81 0.86 -28.39
C ARG A 87 -1.38 1.42 -28.40
N THR A 88 -0.47 0.61 -27.89
CA THR A 88 0.89 0.32 -28.39
C THR A 88 1.55 1.36 -29.31
N THR A 89 2.62 1.99 -28.82
CA THR A 89 3.76 2.32 -29.68
C THR A 89 5.07 2.14 -28.89
N ILE A 90 5.74 1.00 -29.12
CA ILE A 90 7.15 0.85 -28.76
C ILE A 90 7.94 1.67 -29.77
N VAL A 91 8.43 2.84 -29.35
CA VAL A 91 9.47 3.59 -30.09
C VAL A 91 10.66 3.75 -29.17
N THR A 92 11.63 2.85 -29.32
CA THR A 92 13.02 3.17 -28.96
C THR A 92 13.51 4.25 -29.91
N ASN A 93 13.77 5.47 -29.43
CA ASN A 93 14.83 6.33 -29.96
C ASN A 93 15.12 7.55 -29.07
N ARG A 94 16.43 7.86 -29.03
CA ARG A 94 17.15 8.97 -28.37
C ARG A 94 16.39 10.29 -28.15
N LEU A 95 16.67 10.90 -27.00
CA LEU A 95 16.36 12.30 -26.63
C LEU A 95 16.66 13.31 -27.75
N PRO A 96 15.84 14.37 -27.78
CA PRO A 96 16.34 15.74 -27.85
C PRO A 96 15.88 16.57 -26.65
N SER A 97 16.83 17.36 -26.14
CA SER A 97 16.60 18.49 -25.24
C SER A 97 15.86 19.61 -25.99
N SER A 98 14.67 19.99 -25.55
CA SER A 98 14.13 21.35 -25.73
C SER A 98 12.87 21.57 -24.90
N ALA A 99 12.89 22.65 -24.12
CA ALA A 99 11.87 23.09 -23.20
C ALA A 99 10.49 23.28 -23.86
N VAL A 100 9.49 22.57 -23.34
CA VAL A 100 8.08 22.99 -23.31
C VAL A 100 7.51 22.47 -21.99
N SER A 101 7.30 23.40 -21.06
CA SER A 101 6.58 23.28 -19.78
C SER A 101 6.17 21.87 -19.32
N ASP A 102 6.98 21.32 -18.42
CA ASP A 102 6.78 20.05 -17.72
C ASP A 102 5.67 20.19 -16.65
N ASP A 103 4.42 20.40 -17.10
CA ASP A 103 3.20 20.20 -16.28
C ASP A 103 2.66 18.78 -16.51
N LYS A 104 3.56 17.79 -16.63
CA LYS A 104 3.22 16.39 -16.41
C LYS A 104 2.88 16.24 -14.94
N SER A 105 1.58 16.31 -14.68
CA SER A 105 0.91 16.13 -13.39
C SER A 105 1.78 15.49 -12.31
N ASP A 106 1.98 16.20 -11.20
CA ASP A 106 2.58 15.72 -9.94
C ASP A 106 1.92 14.46 -9.34
N ALA A 107 0.92 13.88 -10.00
CA ALA A 107 0.22 12.65 -9.63
C ALA A 107 1.12 11.41 -9.65
N ASP A 108 2.04 11.29 -10.62
CA ASP A 108 2.95 10.13 -10.71
C ASP A 108 3.97 10.09 -9.55
N LYS A 109 4.22 11.23 -8.89
CA LYS A 109 5.12 11.32 -7.72
C LYS A 109 4.44 10.96 -6.39
N CYS A 110 3.14 10.65 -6.40
CA CYS A 110 2.35 10.50 -5.17
C CYS A 110 1.95 9.05 -4.85
N PHE A 111 2.31 8.07 -5.69
CA PHE A 111 2.09 6.65 -5.39
C PHE A 111 3.25 6.11 -4.56
N THR A 112 3.02 6.01 -3.26
CA THR A 112 3.95 5.47 -2.27
C THR A 112 3.17 4.54 -1.35
N GLY A 113 3.84 3.58 -0.76
CA GLY A 113 3.16 2.66 0.12
C GLY A 113 4.09 1.61 0.69
N THR A 114 3.55 0.82 1.60
CA THR A 114 4.21 -0.37 2.12
C THR A 114 4.30 -1.39 1.00
N VAL A 115 5.49 -1.89 0.71
CA VAL A 115 5.74 -2.86 -0.38
C VAL A 115 6.31 -4.18 0.13
N ASP A 116 6.56 -4.31 1.43
CA ASP A 116 6.98 -5.56 2.04
C ASP A 116 6.77 -5.55 3.56
N LEU A 117 6.87 -6.73 4.16
CA LEU A 117 7.00 -6.94 5.59
C LEU A 117 8.10 -7.95 5.83
N LYS A 118 8.96 -7.71 6.83
CA LYS A 118 9.90 -8.71 7.36
C LYS A 118 9.75 -8.81 8.87
N VAL A 119 9.64 -10.04 9.37
CA VAL A 119 9.50 -10.33 10.80
C VAL A 119 10.51 -11.38 11.20
N THR A 120 11.24 -11.15 12.29
CA THR A 120 12.15 -12.13 12.88
C THR A 120 11.92 -12.22 14.38
N SER A 121 12.41 -13.27 15.00
CA SER A 121 12.38 -13.45 16.45
C SER A 121 13.70 -14.02 16.94
N ALA A 122 13.97 -13.90 18.23
CA ALA A 122 15.14 -14.51 18.86
C ALA A 122 15.21 -16.04 18.69
N TYR A 123 14.10 -16.69 18.35
CA TYR A 123 13.98 -18.13 18.19
C TYR A 123 13.90 -18.58 16.72
N THR A 124 13.98 -17.64 15.76
CA THR A 124 13.88 -17.95 14.33
C THR A 124 15.28 -17.98 13.71
N ASN A 125 15.68 -19.11 13.11
CA ASN A 125 16.92 -19.18 12.29
C ASN A 125 16.67 -18.62 10.87
N GLY A 126 16.19 -17.37 10.79
CA GLY A 126 15.63 -16.81 9.57
C GLY A 126 14.76 -15.59 9.81
N TYR A 127 13.88 -15.31 8.86
CA TYR A 127 12.82 -14.31 8.97
C TYR A 127 11.61 -14.75 8.14
N PHE A 128 10.44 -14.24 8.49
CA PHE A 128 9.25 -14.31 7.67
C PHE A 128 9.17 -13.06 6.80
N ALA A 129 8.75 -13.21 5.57
CA ALA A 129 8.66 -12.14 4.60
C ALA A 129 7.33 -12.17 3.87
N ALA A 130 6.72 -11.00 3.68
CA ALA A 130 5.62 -10.84 2.73
C ALA A 130 6.06 -9.80 1.69
N SER A 131 5.89 -10.11 0.41
CA SER A 131 6.29 -9.26 -0.70
C SER A 131 5.07 -8.57 -1.31
N GLY A 132 5.22 -7.30 -1.64
CA GLY A 132 4.19 -6.48 -2.25
C GLY A 132 3.30 -5.71 -1.29
N PRO A 133 2.46 -4.83 -1.85
CA PRO A 133 1.46 -4.08 -1.10
C PRO A 133 0.59 -4.99 -0.24
N PRO A 134 0.24 -4.55 0.98
CA PRO A 134 -0.59 -5.35 1.87
C PRO A 134 -2.01 -5.49 1.33
N PHE A 135 -2.59 -6.66 1.58
CA PHE A 135 -3.97 -7.03 1.26
C PHE A 135 -4.49 -7.92 2.39
N THR A 136 -5.79 -8.01 2.52
CA THR A 136 -6.45 -8.76 3.59
C THR A 136 -6.84 -10.16 3.13
N VAL A 137 -6.96 -11.10 4.08
CA VAL A 137 -7.43 -12.47 3.81
C VAL A 137 -8.81 -12.44 3.15
N ASP A 138 -9.72 -11.62 3.69
CA ASP A 138 -10.93 -11.24 2.97
C ASP A 138 -10.58 -10.19 1.92
N ARG A 139 -10.44 -10.63 0.68
CA ARG A 139 -10.08 -9.77 -0.47
C ARG A 139 -11.13 -8.69 -0.76
N ALA A 140 -12.33 -8.78 -0.18
CA ALA A 140 -13.35 -7.75 -0.29
C ALA A 140 -13.08 -6.52 0.59
N GLU A 141 -12.22 -6.62 1.61
CA GLU A 141 -11.83 -5.48 2.45
C GLU A 141 -10.68 -4.68 1.82
N VAL A 142 -9.60 -5.38 1.45
CA VAL A 142 -8.46 -4.84 0.72
C VAL A 142 -7.99 -5.86 -0.30
N GLU A 143 -8.23 -5.58 -1.57
CA GLU A 143 -7.79 -6.44 -2.67
C GLU A 143 -6.27 -6.35 -2.91
N PRO A 144 -5.65 -7.40 -3.48
CA PRO A 144 -4.26 -7.32 -3.93
C PRO A 144 -4.01 -6.19 -4.93
N PHE A 145 -2.83 -5.58 -4.89
CA PHE A 145 -2.46 -4.56 -5.87
C PHE A 145 -2.31 -5.19 -7.27
N ARG A 146 -2.83 -4.50 -8.30
CA ARG A 146 -2.73 -4.90 -9.70
C ARG A 146 -2.24 -3.75 -10.56
N TRP A 147 -1.11 -3.94 -11.24
CA TRP A 147 -0.53 -2.92 -12.11
C TRP A 147 -1.49 -2.52 -13.23
N SER A 148 -2.04 -3.48 -13.97
CA SER A 148 -2.90 -3.26 -15.14
C SER A 148 -4.18 -2.47 -14.84
N GLU A 149 -4.69 -2.55 -13.61
CA GLU A 149 -5.89 -1.82 -13.15
C GLU A 149 -5.55 -0.57 -12.33
N SER A 150 -4.29 -0.40 -11.94
CA SER A 150 -3.87 0.76 -11.16
C SER A 150 -3.85 2.06 -11.98
N PRO A 151 -3.93 3.23 -11.31
CA PRO A 151 -3.70 4.52 -11.95
C PRO A 151 -2.28 4.71 -12.50
N ILE A 152 -1.33 3.86 -12.11
CA ILE A 152 0.08 3.90 -12.51
C ILE A 152 0.46 2.81 -13.51
N ARG A 153 -0.52 2.16 -14.15
CA ARG A 153 -0.32 1.09 -15.14
C ARG A 153 0.63 1.46 -16.29
N HIS A 154 0.77 2.75 -16.60
CA HIS A 154 1.65 3.26 -17.65
C HIS A 154 3.12 3.37 -17.22
N LEU A 155 3.42 3.29 -15.92
CA LEU A 155 4.80 3.35 -15.44
C LEU A 155 5.54 2.05 -15.78
N PRO A 156 6.83 2.10 -16.14
CA PRO A 156 7.63 0.89 -16.37
C PRO A 156 7.74 0.01 -15.11
N HIS A 157 7.38 -1.26 -15.23
CA HIS A 157 7.45 -2.26 -14.15
C HIS A 157 7.92 -3.63 -14.68
N TYR A 158 8.95 -3.61 -15.52
CA TYR A 158 9.49 -4.82 -16.16
C TYR A 158 9.95 -5.86 -15.13
N GLY A 159 9.51 -7.10 -15.29
CA GLY A 159 9.85 -8.20 -14.38
C GLY A 159 9.05 -8.21 -13.07
N HIS A 160 8.20 -7.21 -12.83
CA HIS A 160 7.24 -7.26 -11.73
C HIS A 160 5.99 -8.03 -12.16
N PRO A 161 5.39 -8.83 -11.27
CA PRO A 161 4.11 -9.46 -11.53
C PRO A 161 3.01 -8.40 -11.66
N ASP A 162 2.01 -8.67 -12.50
CA ASP A 162 0.86 -7.77 -12.64
C ASP A 162 0.07 -7.71 -11.33
N VAL A 163 -0.22 -8.86 -10.72
CA VAL A 163 -0.93 -8.99 -9.43
C VAL A 163 0.06 -9.33 -8.32
N TRP A 164 -0.05 -8.64 -7.19
CA TRP A 164 0.76 -8.86 -5.99
C TRP A 164 -0.05 -9.53 -4.88
N ASP A 165 -0.30 -10.83 -5.02
CA ASP A 165 -1.06 -11.65 -4.08
C ASP A 165 -0.21 -12.76 -3.40
N TYR A 166 1.00 -12.39 -2.98
CA TYR A 166 1.93 -13.30 -2.31
C TYR A 166 1.62 -13.44 -0.81
N ASP A 167 1.62 -14.69 -0.36
CA ASP A 167 1.51 -15.03 1.06
C ASP A 167 2.80 -14.71 1.83
N VAL A 168 2.72 -14.84 3.16
CA VAL A 168 3.88 -14.70 4.04
C VAL A 168 4.69 -15.99 4.00
N GLU A 169 5.96 -15.88 3.64
CA GLU A 169 6.88 -17.00 3.46
C GLU A 169 7.99 -17.00 4.52
N GLY A 170 8.35 -18.19 4.99
CA GLY A 170 9.47 -18.39 5.91
C GLY A 170 10.79 -18.55 5.16
N VAL A 171 11.74 -17.64 5.41
CA VAL A 171 13.07 -17.65 4.79
C VAL A 171 14.11 -18.06 5.82
N GLY A 172 14.76 -19.20 5.59
CA GLY A 172 15.88 -19.67 6.40
C GLY A 172 17.21 -19.04 5.98
N TRP A 173 18.07 -18.71 6.95
CA TRP A 173 19.45 -18.32 6.64
C TRP A 173 20.25 -19.55 6.20
N VAL A 174 20.76 -19.54 4.97
CA VAL A 174 21.72 -20.51 4.49
C VAL A 174 23.08 -19.84 4.45
N TRP A 175 23.96 -20.23 5.38
CA TRP A 175 25.36 -19.85 5.32
C TRP A 175 26.07 -20.88 4.42
N ILE A 176 26.61 -20.41 3.29
CA ILE A 176 27.48 -21.19 2.39
C ILE A 176 28.93 -20.88 2.73
#